data_AF-A0A0L8HI74-F1
#
_entry.id   AF-A0A0L8HI74-F1
#
_cell.length_a   1.000
_cell.length_b   1.000
_cell.length_c   1.000
_cell.angle_alpha   90.00
_cell.angle_beta   90.00
_cell.angle_gamma   90.00
#
_symmetry.space_group_name_H-M   'P 1'
#
loop_
_entity.id
_entity.type
_entity.pdbx_description
1 polymer ?
#
loop_
_entity_poly.entity_id
_entity_poly.type
_entity_poly.pdbx_seq_one_letter_code
_entity_poly.pdbx_strand_id
1 'polypeptide(L)'
;MASGLGSNKYGAVNYDELLSDVLEKKLAANGSLIHMQRLKHKNLQTKEVNTNRQHQLAWNKELLKLKDQRHSVETDLARLITENLQDSSPTQFVYKEIENIKSEYNKGMVTFKDQTVTPVWNLYEDLKVWLRENVTGPINKTKTRSVQKNAREIRDVISSVKEQQQAILYKLDMEQRSLEDEINDISNSDCIQKPVQGIPCEAINLECPDEDLKSRVLKEFLVIDEKYNDKFQSLKDSNKDILRHGEYGGWSEADHREFVSILDQYSSDNPQKSWLIFDRLMKQMPQISRKELVNIVTDLLLILLFLSYIHTYIHTYIRRIRSLVGLPDISEWLLVADATRGEQYYR
;
A
#
# COMPACT_ATOMS: atom_id res chain seq x y z
N MET A 1 19.55 66.55 -72.84
CA MET A 1 19.19 65.19 -73.33
C MET A 1 20.25 64.26 -72.77
N ALA A 2 20.04 63.30 -71.87
CA ALA A 2 18.84 62.71 -71.32
C ALA A 2 19.08 62.36 -69.84
N SER A 3 18.10 62.67 -69.01
CA SER A 3 17.98 62.26 -67.62
C SER A 3 17.76 60.75 -67.57
N GLY A 4 18.79 59.99 -67.22
CA GLY A 4 18.66 58.58 -66.89
C GLY A 4 17.99 58.45 -65.52
N LEU A 5 16.67 58.34 -65.51
CA LEU A 5 15.85 57.97 -64.35
C LEU A 5 16.15 56.52 -63.95
N GLY A 6 17.31 56.30 -63.35
CA GLY A 6 17.56 55.10 -62.56
C GLY A 6 16.72 55.17 -61.30
N SER A 7 15.66 54.37 -61.22
CA SER A 7 14.86 54.18 -60.01
C SER A 7 15.76 53.72 -58.87
N ASN A 8 16.25 54.66 -58.05
CA ASN A 8 17.01 54.39 -56.84
C ASN A 8 16.04 53.93 -55.74
N LYS A 9 15.39 52.78 -55.94
CA LYS A 9 14.40 52.22 -55.01
C LYS A 9 15.02 51.61 -53.76
N TYR A 10 16.35 51.51 -53.71
CA TYR A 10 17.09 50.95 -52.59
C TYR A 10 18.27 51.86 -52.27
N GLY A 11 18.19 52.58 -51.14
CA GLY A 11 19.32 53.32 -50.59
C GLY A 11 20.42 52.38 -50.08
N ALA A 12 21.63 52.91 -49.87
CA ALA A 12 22.75 52.14 -49.32
C ALA A 12 22.35 51.48 -47.99
N VAL A 13 22.38 50.15 -47.95
CA VAL A 13 22.02 49.37 -46.75
C VAL A 13 23.12 49.58 -45.71
N ASN A 14 22.72 50.11 -44.56
CA ASN A 14 23.60 50.27 -43.41
C ASN A 14 23.76 48.90 -42.71
N TYR A 15 24.83 48.19 -43.04
CA TYR A 15 25.09 46.84 -42.51
C TYR A 15 25.32 46.83 -41.00
N ASP A 16 25.81 47.92 -40.41
CA ASP A 16 26.04 48.01 -38.97
C ASP A 16 24.72 48.11 -38.19
N GLU A 17 23.77 48.87 -38.73
CA GLU A 17 22.40 48.98 -38.19
C GLU A 17 21.66 47.64 -38.32
N LEU A 18 21.76 46.98 -39.47
CA LEU A 18 21.18 45.65 -39.68
C LEU A 18 21.79 44.61 -38.73
N LEU A 19 23.10 44.65 -38.49
CA LEU A 19 23.77 43.75 -37.55
C LEU A 19 23.31 44.02 -36.11
N SER A 20 23.17 45.28 -35.72
CA SER A 20 22.61 45.68 -34.42
C SER A 20 21.19 45.13 -34.23
N ASP A 21 20.32 45.30 -35.23
CA ASP A 21 18.94 44.80 -35.21
C ASP A 21 18.87 43.27 -35.10
N VAL A 22 19.76 42.56 -35.80
CA VAL A 22 19.83 41.08 -35.74
C VAL A 22 20.32 40.62 -34.37
N LEU A 23 21.33 41.28 -33.79
CA LEU A 23 21.83 40.97 -32.45
C LEU A 23 20.78 41.25 -31.38
N GLU A 24 20.06 42.38 -31.49
CA GLU A 24 18.97 42.72 -30.58
C GLU A 24 17.83 41.69 -30.65
N LYS A 25 17.40 41.32 -31.86
CA LYS A 25 16.39 40.26 -32.06
C LYS A 25 16.86 38.91 -31.52
N LYS A 26 18.14 38.57 -31.69
CA LYS A 26 18.73 37.33 -31.15
C LYS A 26 18.75 37.33 -29.62
N LEU A 27 19.12 38.45 -29.00
CA LEU A 27 19.10 38.61 -27.54
C LEU A 27 17.67 38.57 -26.99
N ALA A 28 16.72 39.24 -27.64
CA ALA A 28 15.31 39.20 -27.30
C ALA A 28 14.75 37.76 -27.39
N ALA A 29 15.02 37.05 -28.49
CA ALA A 29 14.61 35.65 -28.65
C ALA A 29 15.21 34.73 -27.58
N ASN A 30 16.48 34.93 -27.23
CA ASN A 30 17.12 34.17 -26.15
C ASN A 30 16.51 34.48 -24.79
N GLY A 31 16.18 35.75 -24.52
CA GLY A 31 15.45 36.18 -23.33
C GLY A 31 14.06 35.52 -23.23
N SER A 32 13.32 35.47 -24.33
CA SER A 32 12.03 34.77 -24.42
C SER A 32 12.17 33.25 -24.18
N LEU A 33 13.22 32.63 -24.70
CA LEU A 33 13.50 31.19 -24.51
C LEU A 33 13.81 30.88 -23.04
N ILE A 34 14.66 31.67 -22.39
CA ILE A 34 14.98 31.51 -20.96
C ILE A 34 13.71 31.71 -20.11
N HIS A 35 12.88 32.70 -20.46
CA HIS A 35 11.61 32.92 -19.78
C HIS A 35 10.66 31.71 -19.93
N MET A 36 10.54 31.17 -21.14
CA MET A 36 9.75 29.97 -21.42
C MET A 36 10.25 28.76 -20.64
N GLN A 37 11.56 28.54 -20.56
CA GLN A 37 12.15 27.46 -19.77
C GLN A 37 11.84 27.60 -18.27
N ARG A 38 11.97 28.83 -17.72
CA ARG A 38 11.59 29.11 -16.32
C ARG A 38 10.11 28.82 -16.07
N LEU A 39 9.24 29.21 -17.00
CA LEU A 39 7.79 29.00 -16.88
C LEU A 39 7.44 27.51 -16.96
N LYS A 40 8.09 26.75 -17.85
CA LYS A 40 7.99 25.29 -17.92
C LYS A 40 8.42 24.63 -16.61
N HIS A 41 9.55 25.05 -16.04
CA HIS A 41 10.05 24.49 -14.79
C HIS A 41 9.10 24.77 -13.62
N LYS A 42 8.60 26.02 -13.50
CA LYS A 42 7.58 26.37 -12.49
C LYS A 42 6.31 25.54 -12.65
N ASN A 43 5.83 25.36 -13.89
CA ASN A 43 4.66 24.54 -14.16
C ASN A 43 4.85 23.08 -13.72
N LEU A 44 6.00 22.47 -14.04
CA LEU A 44 6.34 21.12 -13.60
C LEU A 44 6.37 21.01 -12.06
N GLN A 45 6.99 21.97 -11.39
CA GLN A 45 7.03 22.02 -9.93
C GLN A 45 5.62 22.16 -9.33
N THR A 46 4.77 23.02 -9.89
CA THR A 46 3.38 23.17 -9.44
C THR A 46 2.59 21.89 -9.64
N LYS A 47 2.78 21.19 -10.76
CA LYS A 47 2.16 19.88 -11.00
C LYS A 47 2.60 18.87 -9.95
N GLU A 48 3.90 18.74 -9.70
CA GLU A 48 4.45 17.82 -8.70
C GLU A 48 3.93 18.11 -7.28
N VAL A 49 3.90 19.38 -6.88
CA VAL A 49 3.35 19.80 -5.59
C VAL A 49 1.87 19.44 -5.48
N ASN A 50 1.10 19.63 -6.56
CA ASN A 50 -0.31 19.27 -6.57
C ASN A 50 -0.52 17.74 -6.49
N THR A 51 0.26 16.95 -7.24
CA THR A 51 0.27 15.48 -7.15
C THR A 51 0.57 15.01 -5.73
N ASN A 52 1.61 15.54 -5.11
CA ASN A 52 2.00 15.16 -3.76
C ASN A 52 0.93 15.53 -2.73
N ARG A 53 0.24 16.67 -2.91
CA ARG A 53 -0.91 17.03 -2.08
C ARG A 53 -2.05 16.02 -2.21
N GLN A 54 -2.33 15.53 -3.41
CA GLN A 54 -3.34 14.51 -3.63
C GLN A 54 -2.99 13.18 -2.96
N HIS A 55 -1.71 12.76 -3.04
CA HIS A 55 -1.22 11.59 -2.29
C HIS A 55 -1.38 11.75 -0.78
N GLN A 56 -1.00 12.91 -0.24
CA GLN A 56 -1.16 13.20 1.18
C GLN A 56 -2.62 13.14 1.63
N LEU A 57 -3.55 13.66 0.81
CA LEU A 57 -4.98 13.58 1.12
C LEU A 57 -5.49 12.14 1.12
N ALA A 58 -5.09 11.34 0.14
CA ALA A 58 -5.44 9.92 0.08
C ALA A 58 -4.93 9.16 1.31
N TRP A 59 -3.66 9.32 1.67
CA TRP A 59 -3.08 8.66 2.84
C TRP A 59 -3.67 9.13 4.15
N ASN A 60 -4.00 10.41 4.29
CA ASN A 60 -4.67 10.91 5.50
C ASN A 60 -6.07 10.29 5.64
N LYS A 61 -6.81 10.13 4.54
CA LYS A 61 -8.12 9.45 4.55
C LYS A 61 -7.96 7.98 4.97
N GLU A 62 -6.99 7.27 4.38
CA GLU A 62 -6.76 5.87 4.74
C GLU A 62 -6.25 5.71 6.17
N LEU A 63 -5.37 6.59 6.64
CA LEU A 63 -4.90 6.59 8.02
C LEU A 63 -6.06 6.75 9.02
N LEU A 64 -7.03 7.63 8.73
CA LEU A 64 -8.22 7.79 9.56
C LEU A 64 -9.08 6.52 9.54
N LYS A 65 -9.35 5.97 8.35
CA LYS A 65 -10.10 4.71 8.20
C LYS A 65 -9.45 3.56 8.96
N LEU A 66 -8.15 3.36 8.82
CA LEU A 66 -7.41 2.31 9.52
C LEU A 66 -7.41 2.52 11.04
N LYS A 67 -7.35 3.78 11.51
CA LYS A 67 -7.47 4.08 12.94
C LYS A 67 -8.86 3.73 13.47
N ASP A 68 -9.91 4.07 12.73
CA ASP A 68 -11.29 3.77 13.12
C ASP A 68 -11.53 2.25 13.14
N GLN A 69 -11.08 1.54 12.10
CA GLN A 69 -11.15 0.07 12.04
C GLN A 69 -10.38 -0.59 13.17
N ARG A 70 -9.15 -0.15 13.42
CA ARG A 70 -8.33 -0.63 14.54
C ARG A 70 -9.05 -0.40 15.87
N HIS A 71 -9.59 0.79 16.09
CA HIS A 71 -10.29 1.11 17.33
C HIS A 71 -11.53 0.23 17.53
N SER A 72 -12.30 -0.01 16.46
CA SER A 72 -13.45 -0.94 16.49
C SER A 72 -13.03 -2.35 16.90
N VAL A 73 -12.03 -2.91 16.21
CA VAL A 73 -11.54 -4.28 16.49
C VAL A 73 -10.94 -4.38 17.90
N GLU A 74 -10.17 -3.39 18.34
CA GLU A 74 -9.62 -3.35 19.70
C GLU A 74 -10.72 -3.30 20.77
N THR A 75 -11.83 -2.61 20.48
CA THR A 75 -12.99 -2.52 21.37
C THR A 75 -13.73 -3.84 21.44
N ASP A 76 -13.96 -4.49 20.31
CA ASP A 76 -14.57 -5.83 20.25
C ASP A 76 -13.71 -6.88 20.94
N LEU A 77 -12.39 -6.87 20.73
CA LEU A 77 -11.47 -7.74 21.44
C LEU A 77 -11.50 -7.51 22.96
N ALA A 78 -11.50 -6.25 23.40
CA ALA A 78 -11.56 -5.93 24.83
C ALA A 78 -12.87 -6.43 25.46
N ARG A 79 -13.99 -6.25 24.76
CA ARG A 79 -15.29 -6.78 25.17
C ARG A 79 -15.27 -8.31 25.27
N LEU A 80 -14.79 -8.99 24.24
CA LEU A 80 -14.71 -10.45 24.19
C LEU A 80 -13.85 -11.02 25.33
N ILE A 81 -12.69 -10.42 25.57
CA ILE A 81 -11.81 -10.81 26.70
C ILE A 81 -12.54 -10.60 28.03
N THR A 82 -13.20 -9.45 28.21
CA THR A 82 -13.89 -9.13 29.48
C THR A 82 -15.04 -10.09 29.76
N GLU A 83 -15.87 -10.38 28.76
CA GLU A 83 -16.99 -11.33 28.86
C GLU A 83 -16.50 -12.73 29.24
N ASN A 84 -15.48 -13.24 28.55
CA ASN A 84 -14.98 -14.60 28.76
C ASN A 84 -14.09 -14.76 30.01
N LEU A 85 -13.59 -13.66 30.58
CA LEU A 85 -12.91 -13.67 31.88
C LEU A 85 -13.89 -13.73 33.06
N GLN A 86 -15.14 -13.27 32.88
CA GLN A 86 -16.18 -13.32 33.90
C GLN A 86 -16.85 -14.71 33.98
N ASP A 87 -16.92 -15.41 32.84
CA ASP A 87 -17.45 -16.76 32.78
C ASP A 87 -16.48 -17.79 33.41
N SER A 88 -17.01 -18.74 34.19
CA SER A 88 -16.27 -19.91 34.67
C SER A 88 -16.04 -20.95 33.56
N SER A 89 -15.86 -20.47 32.33
CA SER A 89 -15.66 -21.31 31.15
C SER A 89 -14.33 -22.04 31.26
N PRO A 90 -14.23 -23.31 30.79
CA PRO A 90 -12.97 -24.01 30.63
C PRO A 90 -11.91 -23.25 29.80
N THR A 91 -12.33 -22.27 28.98
CA THR A 91 -11.44 -21.45 28.14
C THR A 91 -10.91 -20.18 28.82
N GLN A 92 -11.30 -19.90 30.07
CA GLN A 92 -10.91 -18.68 30.79
C GLN A 92 -9.38 -18.48 30.85
N PHE A 93 -8.61 -19.57 31.00
CA PHE A 93 -7.15 -19.51 31.04
C PHE A 93 -6.53 -18.98 29.73
N VAL A 94 -7.15 -19.27 28.58
CA VAL A 94 -6.69 -18.79 27.27
C VAL A 94 -6.82 -17.28 27.19
N TYR A 95 -7.96 -16.74 27.62
CA TYR A 95 -8.20 -15.29 27.60
C TYR A 95 -7.30 -14.54 28.57
N LYS A 96 -6.98 -15.14 29.73
CA LYS A 96 -6.00 -14.58 30.66
C LYS A 96 -4.60 -14.54 30.05
N GLU A 97 -4.22 -15.57 29.31
CA GLU A 97 -2.94 -15.60 28.60
C GLU A 97 -2.88 -14.53 27.49
N ILE A 98 -3.96 -14.37 26.73
CA ILE A 98 -4.07 -13.29 25.72
C ILE A 98 -3.90 -11.90 26.38
N GLU A 99 -4.52 -11.67 27.54
CA GLU A 99 -4.38 -10.41 28.28
C GLU A 99 -2.94 -10.19 28.76
N ASN A 100 -2.27 -11.23 29.26
CA ASN A 100 -0.87 -11.17 29.66
C ASN A 100 0.03 -10.81 28.47
N ILE A 101 -0.09 -11.52 27.34
CA ILE A 101 0.66 -11.26 26.11
C ILE A 101 0.44 -9.83 25.63
N LYS A 102 -0.82 -9.37 25.62
CA LYS A 102 -1.15 -7.98 25.24
C LYS A 102 -0.49 -6.95 26.17
N SER A 103 -0.47 -7.21 27.47
CA SER A 103 0.17 -6.35 28.46
C SER A 103 1.68 -6.27 28.28
N GLU A 104 2.33 -7.42 28.08
CA GLU A 104 3.77 -7.51 27.81
C GLU A 104 4.16 -6.83 26.50
N TYR A 105 3.39 -7.07 25.43
CA TYR A 105 3.58 -6.40 24.15
C TYR A 105 3.47 -4.87 24.28
N ASN A 106 2.46 -4.35 24.96
CA ASN A 106 2.28 -2.92 25.15
C ASN A 106 3.44 -2.29 25.93
N LYS A 107 3.93 -2.95 26.99
CA LYS A 107 5.11 -2.48 27.74
C LYS A 107 6.36 -2.47 26.87
N GLY A 108 6.58 -3.56 26.12
CA GLY A 108 7.69 -3.68 25.17
C GLY A 108 7.65 -2.58 24.11
N MET A 109 6.48 -2.30 23.54
CA MET A 109 6.29 -1.25 22.53
C MET A 109 6.61 0.15 23.06
N VAL A 110 6.18 0.49 24.28
CA VAL A 110 6.51 1.78 24.91
C VAL A 110 8.02 1.89 25.11
N THR A 111 8.65 0.85 25.66
CA THR A 111 10.10 0.84 25.90
C THR A 111 10.89 0.93 24.59
N PHE A 112 10.47 0.18 23.57
CA PHE A 112 11.09 0.22 22.24
C PHE A 112 10.99 1.63 21.62
N LYS A 113 9.81 2.26 21.68
CA LYS A 113 9.62 3.62 21.16
C LYS A 113 10.51 4.62 21.89
N ASP A 114 10.61 4.53 23.21
CA ASP A 114 11.46 5.41 24.01
C ASP A 114 12.94 5.22 23.70
N GLN A 115 13.38 4.01 23.41
CA GLN A 115 14.78 3.72 23.08
C GLN A 115 15.16 4.07 21.64
N THR A 116 14.22 4.06 20.70
CA THR A 116 14.52 4.19 19.25
C THR A 116 14.07 5.51 18.64
N VAL A 117 12.92 6.05 19.06
CA VAL A 117 12.33 7.26 18.46
C VAL A 117 12.73 8.50 19.23
N THR A 118 12.68 8.46 20.57
CA THR A 118 12.98 9.62 21.42
C THR A 118 14.40 10.18 21.19
N PRO A 119 15.47 9.37 21.06
CA PRO A 119 16.82 9.90 20.82
C PRO A 119 16.94 10.63 19.47
N VAL A 120 16.26 10.13 18.44
CA VAL A 120 16.24 10.72 17.10
C VAL A 120 15.50 12.06 17.12
N TRP A 121 14.38 12.11 17.84
CA TRP A 121 13.61 13.33 18.01
C TRP A 121 14.40 14.38 18.81
N ASN A 122 15.08 13.98 19.88
CA ASN A 122 15.94 14.87 20.66
C ASN A 122 17.08 15.41 19.80
N LEU A 123 17.76 14.56 19.03
CA LEU A 123 18.79 15.00 18.08
C LEU A 123 18.23 16.02 17.08
N TYR A 124 17.03 15.79 16.56
CA TYR A 124 16.39 16.72 15.63
C TYR A 124 16.10 18.09 16.25
N GLU A 125 15.60 18.14 17.49
CA GLU A 125 15.37 19.39 18.21
C GLU A 125 16.68 20.10 18.58
N ASP A 126 17.70 19.35 19.02
CA ASP A 126 19.04 19.86 19.30
C ASP A 126 19.65 20.49 18.03
N LEU A 127 19.50 19.84 16.87
CA LEU A 127 19.95 20.36 15.58
C LEU A 127 19.23 21.65 15.19
N LYS A 128 17.93 21.77 15.45
CA LYS A 128 17.19 23.02 15.20
C LYS A 128 17.73 24.16 16.06
N VAL A 129 17.96 23.91 17.35
CA VAL A 129 18.52 24.91 18.28
C VAL A 129 19.91 25.32 17.80
N TRP A 130 20.77 24.35 17.50
CA TRP A 130 22.12 24.60 17.02
C TRP A 130 22.15 25.42 15.73
N LEU A 131 21.29 25.10 14.75
CA LEU A 131 21.17 25.85 13.49
C LEU A 131 20.75 27.30 13.73
N ARG A 132 19.78 27.53 14.62
CA ARG A 132 19.35 28.89 14.99
C ARG A 132 20.52 29.70 15.55
N GLU A 133 21.29 29.13 16.48
CA GLU A 133 22.36 29.85 17.19
C GLU A 133 23.63 30.09 16.34
N ASN A 134 23.96 29.16 15.42
CA ASN A 134 25.24 29.16 14.72
C ASN A 134 25.17 29.65 13.27
N VAL A 135 24.00 29.60 12.63
CA VAL A 135 23.84 30.00 11.22
C VAL A 135 23.30 31.44 11.07
N THR A 136 22.64 32.00 12.09
CA THR A 136 21.97 33.32 11.98
C THR A 136 22.73 34.50 12.60
N GLY A 137 23.88 34.28 13.25
CA GLY A 137 24.65 35.34 13.93
C GLY A 137 25.88 35.84 13.15
N PRO A 138 26.42 37.05 13.46
CA PRO A 138 27.61 37.58 12.80
C PRO A 138 28.82 36.66 13.02
N ILE A 139 29.51 36.34 11.91
CA ILE A 139 30.59 35.36 11.86
C ILE A 139 31.92 36.08 12.12
N ASN A 140 32.60 35.75 13.23
CA ASN A 140 33.99 36.12 13.46
C ASN A 140 34.92 34.90 13.22
N LYS A 141 36.21 35.15 12.94
CA LYS A 141 37.17 34.10 12.49
C LYS A 141 37.40 33.00 13.55
N THR A 142 37.31 33.33 14.83
CA THR A 142 37.42 32.36 15.95
C THR A 142 36.16 31.50 16.10
N LYS A 143 34.96 32.09 15.96
CA LYS A 143 33.68 31.36 15.89
C LYS A 143 33.61 30.45 14.66
N THR A 144 34.23 30.83 13.55
CA THR A 144 34.22 30.01 12.31
C THR A 144 34.90 28.64 12.52
N ARG A 145 36.03 28.61 13.26
CA ARG A 145 36.81 27.37 13.47
C ARG A 145 36.18 26.46 14.52
N SER A 146 35.61 27.02 15.59
CA SER A 146 34.86 26.23 16.59
C SER A 146 33.54 25.69 16.03
N VAL A 147 32.81 26.49 15.25
CA VAL A 147 31.58 26.07 14.56
C VAL A 147 31.87 24.97 13.53
N GLN A 148 32.99 25.03 12.79
CA GLN A 148 33.39 23.95 11.87
C GLN A 148 33.73 22.64 12.58
N LYS A 149 34.43 22.70 13.73
CA LYS A 149 34.72 21.50 14.53
C LYS A 149 33.44 20.87 15.08
N ASN A 150 32.57 21.67 15.67
CA ASN A 150 31.27 21.22 16.19
C ASN A 150 30.37 20.68 15.06
N ALA A 151 30.37 21.30 13.88
CA ALA A 151 29.61 20.82 12.72
C ALA A 151 30.09 19.45 12.20
N ARG A 152 31.39 19.15 12.35
CA ARG A 152 31.94 17.82 12.02
C ARG A 152 31.49 16.78 13.04
N GLU A 153 31.61 17.08 14.33
CA GLU A 153 31.16 16.19 15.41
C GLU A 153 29.66 15.89 15.30
N ILE A 154 28.84 16.91 15.00
CA ILE A 154 27.40 16.75 14.74
C ILE A 154 27.14 15.84 13.54
N ARG A 155 27.93 15.98 12.46
CA ARG A 155 27.80 15.12 11.27
C ARG A 155 28.15 13.66 11.59
N ASP A 156 29.16 13.44 12.41
CA ASP A 156 29.57 12.11 12.84
C ASP A 156 28.46 11.46 13.71
N VAL A 157 27.86 12.22 14.64
CA VAL A 157 26.69 11.77 15.43
C VAL A 157 25.50 11.43 14.52
N ILE A 158 25.16 12.29 13.55
CA ILE A 158 24.07 12.01 12.60
C ILE A 158 24.35 10.73 11.81
N SER A 159 25.59 10.52 11.37
CA SER A 159 25.98 9.33 10.60
C SER A 159 25.86 8.07 11.46
N SER A 160 26.33 8.12 12.70
CA SER A 160 26.19 7.02 13.66
C SER A 160 24.72 6.70 13.98
N VAL A 161 23.87 7.70 14.19
CA VAL A 161 22.43 7.49 14.44
C VAL A 161 21.75 6.87 13.21
N LYS A 162 22.12 7.29 11.99
CA LYS A 162 21.61 6.66 10.76
C LYS A 162 22.01 5.18 10.67
N GLU A 163 23.26 4.85 10.98
CA GLU A 163 23.74 3.47 10.99
C GLU A 163 22.99 2.63 12.05
N GLN A 164 22.78 3.17 13.24
CA GLN A 164 22.01 2.52 14.30
C GLN A 164 20.56 2.28 13.88
N GLN A 165 19.90 3.28 13.28
CA GLN A 165 18.55 3.14 12.75
C GLN A 165 18.48 2.08 11.66
N GLN A 166 19.46 2.05 10.75
CA GLN A 166 19.53 1.04 9.70
C GLN A 166 19.69 -0.37 10.29
N ALA A 167 20.52 -0.53 11.32
CA ALA A 167 20.71 -1.81 12.00
C ALA A 167 19.43 -2.26 12.73
N ILE A 168 18.68 -1.33 13.35
CA ILE A 168 17.39 -1.63 13.98
C ILE A 168 16.38 -2.07 12.92
N LEU A 169 16.25 -1.35 11.80
CA LEU A 169 15.35 -1.70 10.71
C LEU A 169 15.67 -3.07 10.13
N TYR A 170 16.95 -3.39 9.97
CA TYR A 170 17.37 -4.71 9.52
C TYR A 170 16.96 -5.82 10.49
N LYS A 171 17.12 -5.61 11.80
CA LYS A 171 16.67 -6.59 12.81
C LYS A 171 15.15 -6.77 12.80
N LEU A 172 14.39 -5.68 12.71
CA LEU A 172 12.93 -5.74 12.63
C LEU A 172 12.45 -6.48 11.38
N ASP A 173 13.11 -6.29 10.23
CA ASP A 173 12.82 -7.02 9.00
C ASP A 173 13.08 -8.53 9.15
N MET A 174 14.15 -8.93 9.85
CA MET A 174 14.40 -10.34 10.17
C MET A 174 13.35 -10.92 11.13
N GLU A 175 13.01 -10.20 12.20
CA GLU A 175 12.00 -10.62 13.17
C GLU A 175 10.62 -10.75 12.51
N GLN A 176 10.24 -9.79 11.67
CA GLN A 176 9.00 -9.82 10.91
C GLN A 176 8.93 -11.07 10.02
N ARG A 177 9.97 -11.36 9.24
CA ARG A 177 9.99 -12.56 8.37
C ARG A 177 9.87 -13.85 9.17
N SER A 178 10.60 -13.94 10.29
CA SER A 178 10.50 -15.10 11.17
C SER A 178 9.09 -15.31 11.72
N LEU A 179 8.40 -14.22 12.10
CA LEU A 179 7.02 -14.29 12.58
C LEU A 179 6.04 -14.63 11.46
N GLU A 180 6.23 -14.09 10.26
CA GLU A 180 5.43 -14.43 9.08
C GLU A 180 5.58 -15.91 8.72
N ASP A 181 6.80 -16.46 8.79
CA ASP A 181 7.05 -17.90 8.59
C ASP A 181 6.34 -18.76 9.64
N GLU A 182 6.43 -18.39 10.94
CA GLU A 182 5.73 -19.10 12.02
C GLU A 182 4.20 -19.06 11.85
N ILE A 183 3.64 -17.90 11.46
CA ILE A 183 2.20 -17.75 11.18
C ILE A 183 1.79 -18.58 9.97
N ASN A 184 2.60 -18.64 8.93
CA ASN A 184 2.33 -19.44 7.74
C ASN A 184 2.36 -20.95 8.09
N ASP A 185 3.30 -21.39 8.92
CA ASP A 185 3.36 -22.77 9.40
C ASP A 185 2.10 -23.14 10.21
N ILE A 186 1.60 -22.22 11.05
CA ILE A 186 0.35 -22.40 11.78
C ILE A 186 -0.86 -22.42 10.83
N SER A 187 -0.89 -21.54 9.82
CA SER A 187 -1.99 -21.45 8.85
C SER A 187 -2.06 -22.64 7.90
N ASN A 188 -0.91 -23.26 7.62
CA ASN A 188 -0.80 -24.49 6.84
C ASN A 188 -1.07 -25.75 7.67
N SER A 189 -1.09 -25.64 9.01
CA SER A 189 -1.61 -26.70 9.87
C SER A 189 -3.13 -26.83 9.69
N ASP A 190 -3.67 -28.05 9.71
CA ASP A 190 -5.07 -28.41 9.42
C ASP A 190 -6.15 -27.70 10.29
N CYS A 191 -5.77 -26.74 11.13
CA CYS A 191 -6.63 -26.01 12.05
C CYS A 191 -7.53 -24.96 11.34
N ILE A 192 -7.08 -24.37 10.23
CA ILE A 192 -7.90 -23.45 9.41
C ILE A 192 -8.48 -24.23 8.24
N GLN A 193 -9.61 -24.87 8.51
CA GLN A 193 -10.29 -25.83 7.63
C GLN A 193 -10.45 -25.29 6.21
N LYS A 194 -9.80 -25.97 5.24
CA LYS A 194 -10.26 -25.96 3.84
C LYS A 194 -11.77 -26.28 3.83
N PRO A 195 -12.56 -25.70 2.91
CA PRO A 195 -13.98 -26.04 2.82
C PRO A 195 -14.08 -27.56 2.66
N VAL A 196 -14.74 -28.21 3.64
CA VAL A 196 -14.91 -29.66 3.65
C VAL A 196 -15.70 -30.03 2.39
N GLN A 197 -15.00 -30.61 1.42
CA GLN A 197 -15.63 -31.21 0.25
C GLN A 197 -16.20 -32.57 0.66
N GLY A 198 -17.35 -32.93 0.10
CA GLY A 198 -18.12 -34.10 0.44
C GLY A 198 -19.27 -33.82 1.40
N ILE A 199 -19.93 -34.89 1.81
CA ILE A 199 -21.08 -34.83 2.71
C ILE A 199 -20.58 -34.52 4.14
N PRO A 200 -21.07 -33.46 4.79
CA PRO A 200 -20.71 -33.15 6.18
C PRO A 200 -21.06 -34.30 7.12
N CYS A 201 -20.20 -34.60 8.09
CA CYS A 201 -20.42 -35.65 9.09
C CYS A 201 -21.73 -35.44 9.86
N GLU A 202 -22.09 -34.18 10.10
CA GLU A 202 -23.33 -33.76 10.74
C GLU A 202 -24.56 -34.15 9.92
N ALA A 203 -24.48 -34.09 8.59
CA ALA A 203 -25.56 -34.51 7.69
C ALA A 203 -25.68 -36.04 7.60
N ILE A 204 -24.56 -36.77 7.67
CA ILE A 204 -24.54 -38.25 7.69
C ILE A 204 -25.19 -38.77 8.98
N ASN A 205 -24.84 -38.16 10.11
CA ASN A 205 -25.26 -38.58 11.45
C ASN A 205 -26.65 -38.09 11.84
N LEU A 206 -27.33 -37.30 11.01
CA LEU A 206 -28.68 -36.82 11.27
C LEU A 206 -29.67 -38.01 11.27
N GLU A 207 -30.38 -38.20 12.38
CA GLU A 207 -31.47 -39.17 12.45
C GLU A 207 -32.67 -38.66 11.64
N CYS A 208 -33.05 -39.38 10.58
CA CYS A 208 -34.15 -38.99 9.70
C CYS A 208 -35.20 -40.11 9.67
N PRO A 209 -36.48 -39.82 9.93
CA PRO A 209 -37.55 -40.82 9.85
C PRO A 209 -37.81 -41.37 8.44
N ASP A 210 -37.37 -40.64 7.40
CA ASP A 210 -37.51 -41.00 5.99
C ASP A 210 -36.11 -41.15 5.36
N GLU A 211 -35.65 -42.40 5.23
CA GLU A 211 -34.35 -42.75 4.67
C GLU A 211 -34.22 -42.41 3.17
N ASP A 212 -35.32 -42.37 2.43
CA ASP A 212 -35.33 -41.98 1.02
C ASP A 212 -35.15 -40.46 0.87
N LEU A 213 -35.73 -39.68 1.79
CA LEU A 213 -35.49 -38.24 1.87
C LEU A 213 -34.04 -37.96 2.30
N LYS A 214 -33.53 -38.64 3.32
CA LYS A 214 -32.12 -38.53 3.76
C LYS A 214 -31.17 -38.81 2.60
N SER A 215 -31.36 -39.92 1.90
CA SER A 215 -30.53 -40.30 0.74
C SER A 215 -30.57 -39.27 -0.40
N ARG A 216 -31.72 -38.62 -0.64
CA ARG A 216 -31.84 -37.55 -1.64
C ARG A 216 -31.08 -36.29 -1.22
N VAL A 217 -31.23 -35.85 0.03
CA VAL A 217 -30.51 -34.69 0.57
C VAL A 217 -29.00 -34.92 0.57
N LEU A 218 -28.53 -36.12 0.93
CA LEU A 218 -27.11 -36.49 0.89
C LEU A 218 -26.54 -36.46 -0.54
N LYS A 219 -27.33 -36.87 -1.55
CA LYS A 219 -26.94 -36.74 -2.97
C LYS A 219 -26.89 -35.29 -3.44
N GLU A 220 -27.75 -34.41 -2.93
CA GLU A 220 -27.72 -32.99 -3.28
C GLU A 220 -26.39 -32.33 -2.87
N PHE A 221 -25.76 -32.74 -1.77
CA PHE A 221 -24.41 -32.27 -1.43
C PHE A 221 -23.40 -32.62 -2.52
N LEU A 222 -23.40 -33.87 -2.99
CA LEU A 222 -22.49 -34.31 -4.06
C LEU A 222 -22.73 -33.57 -5.39
N VAL A 223 -24.01 -33.32 -5.73
CA VAL A 223 -24.38 -32.55 -6.93
C VAL A 223 -23.93 -31.08 -6.81
N ILE A 224 -24.04 -30.50 -5.62
CA ILE A 224 -23.52 -29.15 -5.35
C ILE A 224 -22.00 -29.15 -5.47
N ASP A 225 -21.30 -30.11 -4.90
CA ASP A 225 -19.84 -30.22 -4.99
C ASP A 225 -19.37 -30.34 -6.45
N GLU A 226 -19.99 -31.23 -7.22
CA GLU A 226 -19.69 -31.43 -8.64
C GLU A 226 -19.92 -30.14 -9.44
N LYS A 227 -21.09 -29.52 -9.28
CA LYS A 227 -21.43 -28.26 -9.97
C LYS A 227 -20.46 -27.13 -9.63
N TYR A 228 -20.05 -27.03 -8.36
CA TYR A 228 -19.13 -26.00 -7.92
C TYR A 228 -17.69 -26.28 -8.33
N ASN A 229 -17.26 -27.54 -8.33
CA ASN A 229 -15.98 -27.96 -8.85
C ASN A 229 -15.87 -27.74 -10.37
N ASP A 230 -16.89 -28.12 -11.14
CA ASP A 230 -16.93 -27.92 -12.59
C ASP A 230 -16.84 -26.44 -12.95
N LYS A 231 -17.60 -25.59 -12.23
CA LYS A 231 -17.54 -24.15 -12.44
C LYS A 231 -16.18 -23.58 -12.02
N PHE A 232 -15.57 -24.09 -10.96
CA PHE A 232 -14.22 -23.69 -10.55
C PHE A 232 -13.16 -24.08 -11.59
N GLN A 233 -13.24 -25.29 -12.15
CA GLN A 233 -12.34 -25.72 -13.23
C GLN A 233 -12.57 -24.90 -14.51
N SER A 234 -13.82 -24.65 -14.90
CA SER A 234 -14.15 -23.80 -16.05
C SER A 234 -13.62 -22.37 -15.87
N LEU A 235 -13.68 -21.82 -14.65
CA LEU A 235 -13.12 -20.52 -14.31
C LEU A 235 -11.60 -20.53 -14.40
N LYS A 236 -10.93 -21.54 -13.83
CA LYS A 236 -9.47 -21.71 -13.97
C LYS A 236 -9.07 -21.80 -15.44
N ASP A 237 -9.79 -22.59 -16.22
CA ASP A 237 -9.56 -22.78 -17.65
C ASP A 237 -9.71 -21.48 -18.43
N SER A 238 -10.75 -20.71 -18.14
CA SER A 238 -11.01 -19.41 -18.79
C SER A 238 -9.97 -18.34 -18.43
N ASN A 239 -9.31 -18.47 -17.28
CA ASN A 239 -8.30 -17.54 -16.79
C ASN A 239 -6.87 -18.10 -16.90
N LYS A 240 -6.67 -19.22 -17.61
CA LYS A 240 -5.36 -19.88 -17.77
C LYS A 240 -4.28 -18.91 -18.22
N ASP A 241 -4.58 -18.08 -19.21
CA ASP A 241 -3.61 -17.14 -19.79
C ASP A 241 -3.16 -16.06 -18.80
N ILE A 242 -4.05 -15.63 -17.91
CA ILE A 242 -3.75 -14.68 -16.84
C ILE A 242 -2.92 -15.37 -15.74
N LEU A 243 -3.27 -16.62 -15.41
CA LEU A 243 -2.58 -17.44 -14.40
C LEU A 243 -1.23 -18.01 -14.90
N ARG A 244 -0.87 -17.87 -16.19
CA ARG A 244 0.42 -18.33 -16.74
C ARG A 244 1.61 -17.70 -16.03
N HIS A 245 1.46 -16.48 -15.53
CA HIS A 245 2.50 -15.75 -14.82
C HIS A 245 2.54 -16.07 -13.31
N GLY A 246 1.78 -17.07 -12.86
CA GLY A 246 1.64 -17.44 -11.45
C GLY A 246 0.61 -16.58 -10.70
N GLU A 247 0.43 -16.88 -9.41
CA GLU A 247 -0.56 -16.22 -8.54
C GLU A 247 -0.31 -14.72 -8.37
N TYR A 248 0.94 -14.28 -8.61
CA TYR A 248 1.37 -12.88 -8.47
C TYR A 248 1.68 -12.20 -9.81
N GLY A 249 1.21 -12.74 -10.94
CA GLY A 249 1.38 -12.07 -12.24
C GLY A 249 2.84 -11.80 -12.65
N GLY A 250 3.78 -12.65 -12.20
CA GLY A 250 5.22 -12.52 -12.45
C GLY A 250 5.99 -11.64 -11.46
N TRP A 251 5.33 -11.06 -10.45
CA TRP A 251 6.01 -10.33 -9.36
C TRP A 251 6.47 -11.25 -8.23
N SER A 252 7.45 -10.78 -7.46
CA SER A 252 7.73 -11.40 -6.17
C SER A 252 6.54 -11.21 -5.24
N GLU A 253 6.35 -12.13 -4.31
CA GLU A 253 5.28 -12.02 -3.31
C GLU A 253 5.36 -10.69 -2.53
N ALA A 254 6.58 -10.23 -2.21
CA ALA A 254 6.81 -8.95 -1.54
C ALA A 254 6.36 -7.75 -2.39
N ASP A 255 6.70 -7.73 -3.69
CA ASP A 255 6.27 -6.65 -4.58
C ASP A 255 4.75 -6.68 -4.78
N HIS A 256 4.15 -7.87 -4.88
CA HIS A 256 2.71 -8.03 -5.00
C HIS A 256 1.98 -7.52 -3.75
N ARG A 257 2.50 -7.82 -2.54
CA ARG A 257 2.00 -7.27 -1.28
C ARG A 257 2.05 -5.74 -1.28
N GLU A 258 3.15 -5.15 -1.73
CA GLU A 258 3.28 -3.70 -1.83
C GLU A 258 2.28 -3.12 -2.84
N PHE A 259 2.06 -3.77 -3.98
CA PHE A 259 1.04 -3.36 -4.96
C PHE A 259 -0.37 -3.36 -4.38
N VAL A 260 -0.78 -4.45 -3.73
CA VAL A 260 -2.11 -4.56 -3.11
C VAL A 260 -2.26 -3.52 -2.00
N SER A 261 -1.22 -3.33 -1.17
CA SER A 261 -1.20 -2.29 -0.14
C SER A 261 -1.39 -0.89 -0.73
N ILE A 262 -0.71 -0.57 -1.84
CA ILE A 262 -0.89 0.69 -2.55
C ILE A 262 -2.29 0.82 -3.12
N LEU A 263 -2.85 -0.24 -3.73
CA LEU A 263 -4.22 -0.21 -4.26
C LEU A 263 -5.25 0.14 -3.19
N ASP A 264 -5.14 -0.49 -2.02
CA ASP A 264 -6.08 -0.34 -0.90
C ASP A 264 -6.02 1.07 -0.29
N GLN A 265 -4.87 1.74 -0.35
CA GLN A 265 -4.69 3.11 0.19
C GLN A 265 -5.48 4.19 -0.58
N TYR A 266 -5.86 3.94 -1.84
CA TYR A 266 -6.59 4.93 -2.63
C TYR A 266 -8.06 4.55 -2.72
N SER A 267 -8.90 5.37 -2.08
CA SER A 267 -10.35 5.26 -2.13
C SER A 267 -10.87 5.38 -3.57
N SER A 268 -11.85 4.52 -3.90
CA SER A 268 -12.41 4.43 -5.24
C SER A 268 -13.25 5.65 -5.65
N ASP A 269 -13.67 6.47 -4.68
CA ASP A 269 -14.34 7.77 -4.89
C ASP A 269 -13.47 8.81 -5.64
N ASN A 270 -12.16 8.57 -5.77
CA ASN A 270 -11.25 9.51 -6.44
C ASN A 270 -11.18 9.22 -7.95
N PRO A 271 -11.65 10.13 -8.83
CA PRO A 271 -11.60 9.92 -10.28
C PRO A 271 -10.17 9.85 -10.84
N GLN A 272 -9.16 10.29 -10.08
CA GLN A 272 -7.75 10.21 -10.44
C GLN A 272 -7.01 9.02 -9.77
N LYS A 273 -7.74 8.10 -9.11
CA LYS A 273 -7.18 6.94 -8.38
C LYS A 273 -6.16 6.16 -9.23
N SER A 274 -6.54 5.74 -10.43
CA SER A 274 -5.67 4.92 -11.28
C SER A 274 -4.37 5.64 -11.64
N TRP A 275 -4.43 6.95 -11.86
CA TRP A 275 -3.25 7.75 -12.16
C TRP A 275 -2.36 7.95 -10.92
N LEU A 276 -2.95 8.20 -9.75
CA LEU A 276 -2.19 8.35 -8.49
C LEU A 276 -1.51 7.03 -8.10
N ILE A 277 -2.21 5.91 -8.18
CA ILE A 277 -1.63 4.58 -7.95
C ILE A 277 -0.45 4.35 -8.90
N PHE A 278 -0.63 4.65 -10.19
CA PHE A 278 0.43 4.49 -11.17
C PHE A 278 1.63 5.41 -10.90
N ASP A 279 1.40 6.67 -10.55
CA ASP A 279 2.45 7.62 -10.14
C ASP A 279 3.20 7.12 -8.89
N ARG A 280 2.48 6.52 -7.94
CA ARG A 280 3.04 5.99 -6.71
C ARG A 280 3.89 4.74 -6.96
N LEU A 281 3.38 3.78 -7.73
CA LEU A 281 4.10 2.57 -8.15
C LEU A 281 5.39 2.92 -8.92
N MET A 282 5.31 3.84 -9.88
CA MET A 282 6.48 4.31 -10.63
C MET A 282 7.57 4.94 -9.75
N LYS A 283 7.20 5.54 -8.61
CA LYS A 283 8.15 6.13 -7.66
C LYS A 283 8.74 5.11 -6.69
N GLN A 284 7.97 4.11 -6.28
CA GLN A 284 8.42 3.06 -5.35
C GLN A 284 9.18 1.94 -6.07
N MET A 285 8.94 1.74 -7.37
CA MET A 285 9.57 0.71 -8.18
C MET A 285 10.26 1.31 -9.42
N PRO A 286 11.31 2.13 -9.24
CA PRO A 286 12.01 2.78 -10.35
C PRO A 286 12.71 1.79 -11.30
N GLN A 287 12.92 0.54 -10.86
CA GLN A 287 13.52 -0.54 -11.64
C GLN A 287 12.61 -1.08 -12.75
N ILE A 288 11.30 -0.87 -12.68
CA ILE A 288 10.32 -1.40 -13.64
C ILE A 288 10.03 -0.35 -14.72
N SER A 289 10.07 -0.77 -15.99
CA SER A 289 9.74 0.15 -17.08
C SER A 289 8.24 0.50 -17.08
N ARG A 290 7.90 1.71 -17.54
CA ARG A 290 6.48 2.16 -17.59
C ARG A 290 5.58 1.19 -18.36
N LYS A 291 6.07 0.61 -19.47
CA LYS A 291 5.28 -0.31 -20.31
C LYS A 291 5.03 -1.64 -19.60
N GLU A 292 6.06 -2.15 -18.95
CA GLU A 292 6.01 -3.38 -18.18
C GLU A 292 5.09 -3.24 -16.97
N LEU A 293 5.17 -2.12 -16.25
CA LEU A 293 4.24 -1.82 -15.15
C LEU A 293 2.78 -1.79 -15.61
N VAL A 294 2.47 -1.21 -16.78
CA VAL A 294 1.09 -1.20 -17.30
C VAL A 294 0.57 -2.61 -17.55
N ASN A 295 1.34 -3.45 -18.25
CA ASN A 295 0.93 -4.81 -18.58
C ASN A 295 0.73 -5.66 -17.31
N ILE A 296 1.64 -5.53 -16.35
CA ILE A 296 1.56 -6.33 -15.13
C ILE A 296 0.43 -5.84 -14.23
N VAL A 297 0.21 -4.53 -14.10
CA VAL A 297 -0.93 -4.01 -13.33
C VAL A 297 -2.25 -4.47 -13.94
N THR A 298 -2.38 -4.53 -15.28
CA THR A 298 -3.60 -5.06 -15.89
C THR A 298 -3.80 -6.54 -15.58
N ASP A 299 -2.74 -7.35 -15.65
CA ASP A 299 -2.82 -8.78 -15.35
C ASP A 299 -3.14 -9.02 -13.87
N LEU A 300 -2.50 -8.29 -12.95
CA LEU A 300 -2.75 -8.36 -11.52
C LEU A 300 -4.17 -7.93 -11.15
N LEU A 301 -4.71 -6.89 -11.77
CA LEU A 301 -6.10 -6.50 -11.56
C LEU A 301 -7.07 -7.59 -12.02
N LEU A 302 -6.79 -8.26 -13.15
CA LEU A 302 -7.59 -9.40 -13.60
C LEU A 302 -7.49 -10.59 -12.63
N ILE A 303 -6.31 -10.88 -12.09
CA ILE A 303 -6.12 -11.91 -11.06
C ILE A 303 -6.92 -11.56 -9.80
N LEU A 304 -6.85 -10.32 -9.30
CA LEU A 304 -7.59 -9.89 -8.12
C LEU A 304 -9.11 -9.99 -8.34
N LEU A 305 -9.60 -9.63 -9.53
CA LEU A 305 -11.00 -9.79 -9.91
C LEU A 305 -11.43 -11.26 -9.93
N PHE A 306 -10.58 -12.12 -10.49
CA PHE A 306 -10.79 -13.56 -10.51
C PHE A 306 -10.84 -14.16 -9.10
N LEU A 307 -9.90 -13.79 -8.23
CA LEU A 307 -9.85 -14.25 -6.84
C LEU A 307 -11.05 -13.76 -6.02
N SER A 308 -11.46 -12.50 -6.20
CA SER A 308 -12.69 -11.95 -5.59
C SER A 308 -13.95 -12.70 -6.04
N TYR A 309 -14.03 -13.03 -7.34
CA TYR A 309 -15.13 -13.81 -7.89
C TYR A 309 -15.16 -15.24 -7.31
N ILE A 310 -14.00 -15.89 -7.21
CA ILE A 310 -13.87 -17.20 -6.56
C ILE A 310 -14.27 -17.13 -5.09
N HIS A 311 -13.80 -16.13 -4.34
CA HIS A 311 -14.12 -15.97 -2.93
C HIS A 311 -15.63 -15.83 -2.72
N THR A 312 -16.28 -14.97 -3.50
CA THR A 312 -17.73 -14.81 -3.50
C THR A 312 -18.43 -16.13 -3.84
N TYR A 313 -17.92 -16.86 -4.82
CA TYR A 313 -18.45 -18.15 -5.24
C TYR A 313 -18.35 -19.21 -4.13
N ILE A 314 -17.20 -19.32 -3.46
CA ILE A 314 -16.98 -20.20 -2.31
C ILE A 314 -17.91 -19.80 -1.14
N HIS A 315 -18.07 -18.50 -0.88
CA HIS A 315 -18.98 -18.03 0.15
C HIS A 315 -20.44 -18.44 -0.13
N THR A 316 -20.89 -18.32 -1.38
CA THR A 316 -22.24 -18.80 -1.77
C THR A 316 -22.39 -20.31 -1.65
N TYR A 317 -21.34 -21.08 -1.93
CA TYR A 317 -21.30 -22.53 -1.73
C TYR A 317 -21.46 -22.90 -0.25
N ILE A 318 -20.63 -22.30 0.62
CA ILE A 318 -20.66 -22.55 2.07
C ILE A 318 -22.03 -22.16 2.65
N ARG A 319 -22.57 -21.01 2.26
CA ARG A 319 -23.90 -20.56 2.69
C ARG A 319 -25.00 -21.54 2.27
N ARG A 320 -24.90 -22.11 1.06
CA ARG A 320 -25.88 -23.07 0.53
C ARG A 320 -25.79 -24.43 1.25
N ILE A 321 -24.58 -24.91 1.53
CA ILE A 321 -24.36 -26.12 2.35
C ILE A 321 -24.92 -25.91 3.76
N ARG A 322 -24.62 -24.79 4.42
CA ARG A 322 -25.14 -24.50 5.77
C ARG A 322 -26.67 -24.40 5.82
N SER A 323 -27.29 -23.81 4.79
CA SER A 323 -28.75 -23.76 4.66
C SER A 323 -29.39 -25.14 4.55
N LEU A 324 -28.68 -26.15 4.05
CA LEU A 324 -29.18 -27.53 3.97
C LEU A 324 -29.01 -28.30 5.29
N VAL A 325 -28.02 -27.95 6.11
CA VAL A 325 -27.74 -28.59 7.41
C VAL A 325 -28.46 -27.90 8.58
N GLY A 326 -29.01 -26.70 8.39
CA GLY A 326 -29.74 -25.97 9.44
C GLY A 326 -28.85 -25.40 10.55
N LEU A 327 -27.56 -25.20 10.27
CA LEU A 327 -26.61 -24.63 11.23
C LEU A 327 -26.82 -23.12 11.41
N PRO A 328 -26.68 -22.57 12.64
CA PRO A 328 -26.79 -21.14 12.90
C PRO A 328 -25.73 -20.33 12.13
N ASP A 329 -26.07 -19.09 11.78
CA ASP A 329 -25.24 -18.23 10.94
C ASP A 329 -24.07 -17.64 11.74
N ILE A 330 -22.90 -18.29 11.67
CA ILE A 330 -21.64 -17.83 12.26
C ILE A 330 -20.90 -16.91 11.26
N SER A 331 -21.58 -16.41 10.21
CA SER A 331 -20.97 -15.57 9.17
C SER A 331 -20.27 -14.32 9.70
N GLU A 332 -20.67 -13.82 10.88
CA GLU A 332 -20.00 -12.70 11.55
C GLU A 332 -18.53 -12.98 11.90
N TRP A 333 -18.12 -14.23 12.10
CA TRP A 333 -16.75 -14.57 12.53
C TRP A 333 -15.78 -14.78 11.37
N LEU A 334 -16.28 -15.21 10.19
CA LEU A 334 -15.50 -15.27 8.95
C LEU A 334 -15.37 -13.89 8.28
N LEU A 335 -16.29 -12.96 8.58
CA LEU A 335 -16.24 -11.57 8.12
C LEU A 335 -15.05 -10.80 8.72
N VAL A 336 -14.60 -11.10 9.94
CA VAL A 336 -13.53 -10.33 10.60
C VAL A 336 -12.14 -10.62 10.01
N ALA A 337 -11.91 -11.81 9.44
CA ALA A 337 -10.60 -12.18 8.91
C ALA A 337 -10.35 -11.70 7.46
N ASP A 338 -11.39 -11.56 6.63
CA ASP A 338 -11.22 -11.36 5.17
C ASP A 338 -12.03 -10.19 4.56
N ALA A 339 -12.99 -9.58 5.28
CA ALA A 339 -13.82 -8.50 4.74
C ALA A 339 -13.06 -7.18 4.50
N THR A 340 -11.82 -7.05 4.99
CA THR A 340 -11.00 -5.86 4.71
C THR A 340 -10.38 -5.84 3.31
N ARG A 341 -10.29 -6.99 2.60
CA ARG A 341 -9.66 -7.07 1.26
C ARG A 341 -10.64 -7.17 0.09
N GLY A 342 -11.84 -7.72 0.27
CA GLY A 342 -12.73 -8.04 -0.86
C GLY A 342 -13.64 -6.91 -1.36
N GLU A 343 -14.15 -6.04 -0.48
CA GLU A 343 -15.25 -5.14 -0.83
C GLU A 343 -14.84 -3.76 -1.39
N GLN A 344 -13.55 -3.42 -1.38
CA GLN A 344 -13.09 -2.08 -1.82
C GLN A 344 -12.86 -1.95 -3.33
N TYR A 345 -12.95 -3.05 -4.09
CA TYR A 345 -12.66 -3.08 -5.52
C TYR A 345 -13.84 -2.65 -6.42
N TYR A 346 -15.03 -2.45 -5.85
CA TYR A 346 -16.23 -2.06 -6.60
C TYR A 346 -16.97 -0.89 -5.95
N ARG A 347 -16.49 0.32 -6.26
CA ARG A 347 -17.34 1.51 -6.43
C ARG A 347 -16.62 2.59 -7.22
#